data_AF-A0A7C6FTS6-F1
#
_entry.id   AF-A0A7C6FTS6-F1
#
_cell.length_a   1.000
_cell.length_b   1.000
_cell.length_c   1.000
_cell.angle_alpha   90.00
_cell.angle_beta   90.00
_cell.angle_gamma   90.00
#
_symmetry.space_group_name_H-M   'P 1'
#
loop_
_entity.id
_entity.type
_entity.pdbx_description
1 polymer ?
#
loop_
_entity_poly.entity_id
_entity_poly.type
_entity_poly.pdbx_seq_one_letter_code
_entity_poly.pdbx_strand_id
1 'polypeptide(L)'
;HGGIDYWHSCGRIDPVLKDIMEIPSLKMVHISPWTDIEKAVSVANHDIILEIVLNPVDDVEKATSQEMKEKLRRIKDCCQGLHYTVRADAFQIVSTLENDLKQIKQWIEIAREELSYK
;
A
#
# COMPACT_ATOMS: atom_id res chain seq x y z
N HIS A 1 -12.50 22.67 15.17
CA HIS A 1 -11.36 21.73 15.12
C HIS A 1 -11.53 20.86 13.87
N GLY A 2 -10.50 20.77 13.01
CA GLY A 2 -10.57 20.34 11.61
C GLY A 2 -10.74 18.84 11.31
N GLY A 3 -11.30 18.04 12.22
CA GLY A 3 -11.59 16.62 12.00
C GLY A 3 -10.36 15.70 12.02
N ILE A 4 -10.58 14.42 11.67
CA ILE A 4 -9.55 13.40 11.43
C ILE A 4 -9.38 13.32 9.91
N ASP A 5 -8.18 13.59 9.40
CA ASP A 5 -7.86 13.54 7.97
C ASP A 5 -7.12 12.27 7.57
N TYR A 6 -6.44 11.59 8.51
CA TYR A 6 -5.71 10.36 8.27
C TYR A 6 -5.95 9.33 9.37
N TRP A 7 -6.27 8.09 8.97
CA TRP A 7 -6.44 6.96 9.89
C TRP A 7 -5.41 5.86 9.58
N HIS A 8 -4.71 5.40 10.63
CA HIS A 8 -3.61 4.47 10.51
C HIS A 8 -3.69 3.28 11.48
N SER A 9 -3.37 2.09 10.99
CA SER A 9 -3.10 0.91 11.82
C SER A 9 -2.20 -0.08 11.10
N CYS A 10 -1.13 -0.53 11.77
CA CYS A 10 -0.35 -1.68 11.31
C CYS A 10 -1.11 -3.01 11.40
N GLY A 11 -2.25 -3.06 12.09
CA GLY A 11 -3.04 -4.28 12.22
C GLY A 11 -3.84 -4.63 10.97
N ARG A 12 -4.46 -5.81 10.97
CA ARG A 12 -5.54 -6.14 10.04
C ARG A 12 -6.81 -5.40 10.43
N ILE A 13 -7.41 -4.66 9.50
CA ILE A 13 -8.59 -3.83 9.78
C ILE A 13 -9.87 -4.27 9.08
N ASP A 14 -9.86 -5.41 8.38
CA ASP A 14 -11.03 -5.96 7.67
C ASP A 14 -12.37 -5.81 8.42
N PRO A 15 -12.48 -6.10 9.73
CA PRO A 15 -13.77 -6.07 10.43
C PRO A 15 -14.36 -4.67 10.63
N VAL A 16 -13.55 -3.62 10.53
CA VAL A 16 -13.92 -2.24 10.86
C VAL A 16 -13.72 -1.28 9.69
N LEU A 17 -13.35 -1.78 8.51
CA LEU A 17 -13.10 -0.97 7.31
C LEU A 17 -14.27 -0.03 7.00
N LYS A 18 -15.49 -0.54 7.04
CA LYS A 18 -16.69 0.27 6.76
C LYS A 18 -16.84 1.43 7.74
N ASP A 19 -16.71 1.15 9.04
CA ASP A 19 -16.85 2.17 10.08
C ASP A 19 -15.76 3.27 9.93
N ILE A 20 -14.55 2.88 9.54
CA ILE A 20 -13.45 3.81 9.27
C ILE A 20 -13.78 4.70 8.06
N MET A 21 -14.28 4.13 6.96
CA MET A 21 -14.61 4.90 5.74
C MET A 21 -15.78 5.88 5.92
N GLU A 22 -16.57 5.72 6.99
CA GLU A 22 -17.69 6.61 7.35
C GLU A 22 -17.24 7.77 8.26
N ILE A 23 -15.99 7.82 8.72
CA ILE A 23 -15.47 8.92 9.56
C ILE A 23 -15.57 10.25 8.78
N PRO A 24 -16.29 11.26 9.32
CA PRO A 24 -16.44 12.54 8.64
C PRO A 24 -15.09 13.24 8.43
N SER A 25 -14.91 13.79 7.23
CA SER A 25 -13.70 14.53 6.82
C SER A 25 -12.43 13.70 6.65
N LEU A 26 -12.50 12.37 6.77
CA LEU A 26 -11.37 11.49 6.51
C LEU A 26 -10.89 11.64 5.06
N LYS A 27 -9.58 11.77 4.87
CA LYS A 27 -8.94 11.96 3.56
C LYS A 27 -8.07 10.79 3.15
N MET A 28 -7.54 10.04 4.10
CA MET A 28 -6.66 8.91 3.80
C MET A 28 -6.80 7.79 4.84
N VAL A 29 -6.73 6.54 4.36
CA VAL A 29 -6.75 5.35 5.20
C VAL A 29 -5.55 4.47 4.86
N HIS A 30 -4.81 4.06 5.89
CA HIS A 30 -3.74 3.09 5.79
C HIS A 30 -4.30 1.67 5.62
N ILE A 31 -3.94 1.01 4.52
CA ILE A 31 -4.23 -0.38 4.23
C ILE A 31 -2.95 -1.18 4.43
N SER A 32 -2.87 -1.87 5.56
CA SER A 32 -1.69 -2.64 5.94
C SER A 32 -1.50 -3.90 5.08
N PRO A 33 -0.29 -4.50 5.04
CA PRO A 33 -0.02 -5.75 4.32
C PRO A 33 -0.94 -6.92 4.71
N TRP A 34 -1.53 -6.86 5.91
CA TRP A 34 -2.40 -7.90 6.45
C TRP A 34 -3.89 -7.65 6.16
N THR A 35 -4.24 -6.46 5.66
CA THR A 35 -5.62 -6.08 5.32
C THR A 35 -5.92 -6.48 3.89
N ASP A 36 -7.10 -7.04 3.66
CA ASP A 36 -7.56 -7.40 2.33
C ASP A 36 -7.84 -6.15 1.48
N ILE A 37 -7.00 -5.92 0.47
CA ILE A 37 -7.13 -4.76 -0.44
C ILE A 37 -8.45 -4.79 -1.21
N GLU A 38 -8.97 -5.96 -1.59
CA GLU A 38 -10.21 -6.06 -2.35
C GLU A 38 -11.41 -5.65 -1.49
N LYS A 39 -11.39 -6.01 -0.19
CA LYS A 39 -12.38 -5.52 0.77
C LYS A 39 -12.26 -4.01 0.98
N ALA A 40 -11.04 -3.50 1.17
CA ALA A 40 -10.82 -2.07 1.32
C ALA A 40 -11.36 -1.28 0.12
N VAL A 41 -11.07 -1.72 -1.10
CA VAL A 41 -11.60 -1.15 -2.35
C VAL A 41 -13.12 -1.21 -2.39
N SER A 42 -13.73 -2.35 -2.02
CA SER A 42 -15.20 -2.53 -2.09
C SER A 42 -16.00 -1.59 -1.19
N VAL A 43 -15.38 -1.05 -0.13
CA VAL A 43 -16.02 -0.11 0.80
C VAL A 43 -15.46 1.31 0.68
N ALA A 44 -14.45 1.53 -0.15
CA ALA A 44 -13.86 2.83 -0.35
C ALA A 44 -14.85 3.76 -1.07
N ASN A 45 -14.88 5.02 -0.65
CA ASN A 45 -15.52 6.08 -1.41
C ASN A 45 -14.47 6.84 -2.24
N HIS A 46 -14.89 7.54 -3.29
CA HIS A 46 -13.97 8.26 -4.18
C HIS A 46 -13.27 9.46 -3.51
N ASP A 47 -13.72 9.90 -2.34
CA ASP A 47 -13.16 11.06 -1.62
C ASP A 47 -12.01 10.68 -0.67
N ILE A 48 -11.79 9.38 -0.43
CA ILE A 48 -10.75 8.86 0.46
C ILE A 48 -9.62 8.25 -0.37
N ILE A 49 -8.39 8.61 -0.01
CA ILE A 49 -7.16 8.03 -0.57
C ILE A 49 -6.82 6.74 0.18
N LEU A 50 -6.60 5.65 -0.53
CA LEU A 50 -6.07 4.41 0.05
C LEU A 50 -4.53 4.45 0.06
N GLU A 51 -3.91 4.47 1.25
CA GLU A 51 -2.46 4.26 1.37
C GLU A 51 -2.19 2.76 1.48
N ILE A 52 -1.82 2.12 0.37
CA ILE A 52 -1.52 0.69 0.32
C ILE A 52 -0.08 0.48 0.79
N VAL A 53 0.08 -0.22 1.92
CA VAL A 53 1.39 -0.51 2.48
C VAL A 53 1.77 -1.97 2.25
N LEU A 54 2.96 -2.16 1.70
CA LEU A 54 3.58 -3.45 1.41
C LEU A 54 4.41 -3.94 2.58
N ASN A 55 4.57 -5.26 2.71
CA ASN A 55 5.49 -5.83 3.67
C ASN A 55 6.93 -5.62 3.16
N PRO A 56 7.79 -4.87 3.88
CA PRO A 56 9.13 -4.56 3.37
C PRO A 56 10.00 -5.81 3.16
N VAL A 57 9.84 -6.83 4.00
CA VAL A 57 10.65 -8.04 3.90
C VAL A 57 10.20 -8.90 2.75
N ASP A 58 8.90 -9.21 2.70
CA ASP A 58 8.36 -10.21 1.76
C ASP A 58 8.08 -9.63 0.37
N ASP A 59 7.63 -8.37 0.28
CA ASP A 59 7.25 -7.74 -0.98
C ASP A 59 8.39 -6.89 -1.60
N VAL A 60 9.50 -6.67 -0.88
CA VAL A 60 10.66 -5.89 -1.35
C VAL A 60 11.99 -6.62 -1.17
N GLU A 61 12.43 -6.89 0.05
CA GLU A 61 13.81 -7.35 0.30
C GLU A 61 14.06 -8.79 -0.17
N LYS A 62 13.07 -9.67 -0.02
CA LYS A 62 13.14 -11.07 -0.46
C LYS A 62 12.45 -11.33 -1.80
N ALA A 63 11.66 -10.37 -2.28
CA ALA A 63 10.91 -10.53 -3.51
C ALA A 63 11.85 -10.57 -4.73
N THR A 64 11.49 -11.40 -5.70
CA THR A 64 12.04 -11.33 -7.05
C THR A 64 11.39 -10.16 -7.81
N SER A 65 12.04 -9.71 -8.88
CA SER A 65 11.49 -8.66 -9.75
C SER A 65 10.12 -9.02 -10.33
N GLN A 66 9.89 -10.32 -10.57
CA GLN A 66 8.61 -10.79 -11.11
C GLN A 66 7.50 -10.68 -10.06
N GLU A 67 7.77 -11.10 -8.82
CA GLU A 67 6.82 -10.98 -7.70
C GLU A 67 6.49 -9.51 -7.41
N MET A 68 7.49 -8.61 -7.43
CA MET A 68 7.26 -7.17 -7.29
C MET A 68 6.31 -6.65 -8.37
N LYS A 69 6.56 -7.01 -9.64
CA LYS A 69 5.72 -6.59 -10.78
C LYS A 69 4.29 -7.09 -10.64
N GLU A 70 4.11 -8.37 -10.33
CA GLU A 70 2.79 -8.98 -10.17
C GLU A 70 2.00 -8.34 -9.03
N LYS A 71 2.65 -8.11 -7.88
CA LYS A 71 2.03 -7.43 -6.73
C LYS A 71 1.60 -6.01 -7.08
N LEU A 72 2.47 -5.23 -7.72
CA LEU A 72 2.20 -3.84 -8.09
C LEU A 72 1.11 -3.72 -9.17
N ARG A 73 1.09 -4.62 -10.16
CA ARG A 73 0.00 -4.71 -11.15
C ARG A 73 -1.31 -5.04 -10.49
N ARG A 74 -1.35 -6.03 -9.59
CA ARG A 74 -2.56 -6.38 -8.85
C ARG A 74 -3.08 -5.18 -8.06
N ILE A 75 -2.21 -4.41 -7.39
CA ILE A 75 -2.63 -3.20 -6.66
C ILE A 75 -3.24 -2.18 -7.62
N LYS A 76 -2.59 -1.91 -8.76
CA LYS A 76 -3.10 -1.00 -9.79
C LYS A 76 -4.48 -1.42 -10.32
N ASP A 77 -4.64 -2.70 -10.62
CA ASP A 77 -5.89 -3.25 -11.13
C ASP A 77 -7.01 -3.20 -10.07
N CYS A 78 -6.71 -3.58 -8.82
CA CYS A 78 -7.66 -3.50 -7.72
C CYS A 78 -8.10 -2.06 -7.42
N CYS A 79 -7.19 -1.09 -7.48
CA CYS A 79 -7.47 0.31 -7.14
C CYS A 79 -7.92 1.17 -8.33
N GLN A 80 -8.28 0.55 -9.46
CA GLN A 80 -8.71 1.28 -10.65
C GLN A 80 -9.89 2.22 -10.34
N GLY A 81 -9.73 3.51 -10.68
CA GLY A 81 -10.77 4.53 -10.45
C GLY A 81 -10.80 5.12 -9.03
N LEU A 82 -9.91 4.68 -8.14
CA LEU A 82 -9.73 5.25 -6.81
C LEU A 82 -8.45 6.09 -6.72
N HIS A 83 -8.40 7.00 -5.75
CA HIS A 83 -7.16 7.65 -5.37
C HIS A 83 -6.39 6.75 -4.41
N TYR A 84 -5.13 6.46 -4.71
CA TYR A 84 -4.30 5.61 -3.87
C TYR A 84 -2.82 5.98 -3.94
N THR A 85 -2.07 5.57 -2.92
CA THR A 85 -0.61 5.56 -2.90
C THR A 85 -0.14 4.13 -2.61
N VAL A 86 1.09 3.81 -3.02
CA VAL A 86 1.74 2.54 -2.70
C VAL A 86 3.04 2.83 -1.99
N ARG A 87 3.24 2.22 -0.81
CA ARG A 87 4.39 2.45 0.05
C ARG A 87 4.97 1.13 0.53
N ALA A 88 6.27 1.08 0.68
CA ALA A 88 6.97 0.13 1.54
C ALA A 88 7.78 0.95 2.56
N ASP A 89 7.69 0.59 3.83
CA ASP A 89 8.35 1.31 4.92
C ASP A 89 8.89 0.33 5.97
N ALA A 90 9.42 0.86 7.08
CA ALA A 90 9.94 0.06 8.19
C ALA A 90 11.03 -0.95 7.80
N PHE A 91 11.81 -0.63 6.76
CA PHE A 91 12.98 -1.40 6.35
C PHE A 91 13.97 -1.58 7.50
N GLN A 92 14.54 -2.78 7.58
CA GLN A 92 15.60 -3.17 8.50
C GLN A 92 16.69 -3.86 7.69
N ILE A 93 17.92 -3.95 8.19
CA ILE A 93 18.93 -4.76 7.48
C ILE A 93 18.57 -6.24 7.67
N VAL A 94 18.12 -6.90 6.60
CA VAL A 94 17.72 -8.32 6.59
C VAL A 94 18.84 -9.20 6.06
N SER A 95 19.62 -8.69 5.10
CA SER A 95 20.76 -9.42 4.54
C SER A 95 22.07 -8.66 4.78
N THR A 96 22.47 -7.81 3.85
CA THR A 96 23.55 -6.85 4.00
C THR A 96 23.03 -5.49 3.54
N LEU A 97 23.58 -4.40 4.10
CA LEU A 97 23.20 -3.05 3.71
C LEU A 97 23.29 -2.84 2.19
N GLU A 98 24.32 -3.37 1.53
CA GLU A 98 24.50 -3.25 0.09
C GLU A 98 23.38 -3.98 -0.68
N ASN A 99 23.05 -5.20 -0.30
CA ASN A 99 22.01 -5.98 -0.97
C ASN A 99 20.61 -5.41 -0.72
N ASP A 100 20.32 -4.99 0.52
CA ASP A 100 19.00 -4.42 0.86
C ASP A 100 18.79 -3.08 0.15
N LEU A 101 19.82 -2.22 0.06
CA LEU A 101 19.76 -0.99 -0.75
C LEU A 101 19.58 -1.28 -2.26
N LYS A 102 20.18 -2.36 -2.77
CA LYS A 102 19.99 -2.79 -4.16
C LYS A 102 18.54 -3.20 -4.40
N GLN A 103 17.95 -3.98 -3.49
CA GLN A 103 16.55 -4.41 -3.58
C GLN A 103 15.58 -3.24 -3.51
N ILE A 104 15.78 -2.31 -2.57
CA ILE A 104 14.93 -1.10 -2.45
C ILE A 104 14.96 -0.27 -3.74
N LYS A 105 16.15 -0.04 -4.31
CA LYS A 105 16.28 0.70 -5.58
C LYS A 105 15.59 -0.03 -6.73
N GLN A 106 15.76 -1.36 -6.81
CA GLN A 106 15.12 -2.17 -7.83
C GLN A 106 13.58 -2.11 -7.73
N TRP A 107 13.04 -2.20 -6.52
CA TRP A 107 11.61 -2.06 -6.28
C TRP A 107 11.08 -0.68 -6.70
N ILE A 108 11.81 0.41 -6.39
CA ILE A 108 11.42 1.77 -6.82
C ILE A 108 11.32 1.89 -8.34
N GLU A 109 12.28 1.34 -9.09
CA GLU A 109 12.23 1.37 -10.55
C GLU A 109 11.04 0.57 -11.10
N ILE A 110 10.80 -0.63 -10.56
CA ILE A 110 9.65 -1.46 -10.94
C ILE A 110 8.32 -0.76 -10.58
N ALA A 111 8.23 -0.15 -9.40
CA ALA A 111 7.05 0.60 -8.99
C ALA A 111 6.74 1.76 -9.93
N ARG A 112 7.76 2.49 -10.39
CA ARG A 112 7.60 3.56 -11.40
C ARG A 112 7.08 3.01 -12.72
N GLU A 113 7.64 1.91 -13.20
CA GLU A 113 7.21 1.27 -14.45
C GLU A 113 5.74 0.82 -14.37
N GLU A 114 5.38 0.07 -13.32
CA GLU A 114 4.09 -0.58 -13.23
C GLU A 114 2.95 0.38 -12.82
N LEU A 115 3.23 1.34 -11.93
CA LEU A 115 2.23 2.28 -11.41
C LEU A 115 2.09 3.58 -12.22
N SER A 116 2.96 3.84 -13.20
CA SER A 116 2.81 5.00 -14.08
C SER A 116 1.48 4.96 -14.85
N TYR A 117 0.89 6.14 -15.05
CA TYR A 117 -0.21 6.35 -15.99
C TYR A 117 0.38 6.43 -17.40
N LYS A 118 -0.15 5.63 -18.33
CA LYS A 118 0.11 5.80 -19.77
C LYS A 118 -0.85 6.83 -20.34
#